data_AF-A0AA40E9N5-F1
#
_entry.id   AF-A0AA40E9N5-F1
#
_cell.length_a   1.000
_cell.length_b   1.000
_cell.length_c   1.000
_cell.angle_alpha   90.00
_cell.angle_beta   90.00
_cell.angle_gamma   90.00
#
_symmetry.space_group_name_H-M   'P 1'
#
loop_
_entity.id
_entity.type
_entity.pdbx_description
1 polymer ?
#
loop_
_entity_poly.entity_id
_entity_poly.type
_entity_poly.pdbx_seq_one_letter_code
_entity_poly.pdbx_strand_id
1 'polypeptide(L)'
;MAEPSRRGGDGSHQADVDRTITELKRRETELEDALQKLRAAASTSRRPLDSKSQVKVTMEIMSKAYRHVADSQPFLPSPGSVLPSLLALRRAHQTVAGSNEYMDSQAASLEQIQRRVKAEEANLRDQLALQDALEKRVQSLRDGMETRREMTQEQLVEERAAELKQQKEDWDKQTSSLLKDLDWFIRHHLGPMLAAEELGGPVVGELMEIEADDLSAGFSTKGKLKKAKASPDEDQRQRRIDEIWGGAQEQQDQGSKRKHEERDEASAASAEMRDLTEQLLNKLQESGGDSSAAYVQLARESAASRFLVRSQVAELHPKDATKLRLVNFGRELDD
;
A
#
# COMPACT_ATOMS: atom_id res chain seq x y z
N MET A 1 29.43 18.94 34.60
CA MET A 1 30.64 19.15 35.43
C MET A 1 30.98 17.84 36.11
N ALA A 2 32.02 17.15 35.64
CA ALA A 2 32.82 16.16 36.38
C ALA A 2 34.00 15.76 35.45
N GLU A 3 35.21 16.17 35.81
CA GLU A 3 36.44 15.91 35.06
C GLU A 3 36.88 14.44 35.18
N PRO A 4 37.43 13.81 34.10
CA PRO A 4 38.01 12.48 34.20
C PRO A 4 39.48 12.57 34.62
N SER A 5 39.74 12.46 35.92
CA SER A 5 41.07 12.16 36.44
C SER A 5 41.39 10.67 36.21
N ARG A 6 41.84 10.30 35.00
CA ARG A 6 42.12 8.90 34.60
C ARG A 6 43.33 8.74 33.65
N ARG A 7 44.48 9.34 33.97
CA ARG A 7 45.73 9.06 33.21
C ARG A 7 46.93 8.63 34.05
N GLY A 8 46.90 8.83 35.37
CA GLY A 8 48.00 8.42 36.26
C GLY A 8 47.98 6.93 36.66
N GLY A 9 46.83 6.25 36.57
CA GLY A 9 46.67 4.86 36.99
C GLY A 9 46.90 3.80 35.89
N ASP A 10 46.72 4.16 34.62
CA ASP A 10 46.81 3.19 33.52
C ASP A 10 48.24 2.63 33.35
N GLY A 11 49.27 3.45 33.60
CA GLY A 11 50.67 3.02 33.50
C GLY A 11 51.08 2.02 34.58
N SER A 12 50.63 2.19 35.83
CA SER A 12 50.89 1.23 36.91
C SER A 12 50.08 -0.07 36.71
N HIS A 13 48.81 0.05 36.31
CA HIS A 13 47.99 -1.12 36.03
C HIS A 13 48.53 -1.96 34.87
N GLN A 14 49.05 -1.31 33.82
CA GLN A 14 49.64 -2.02 32.69
C GLN A 14 50.93 -2.76 33.09
N ALA A 15 51.78 -2.15 33.92
CA ALA A 15 52.96 -2.82 34.46
C ALA A 15 52.60 -4.04 35.34
N ASP A 16 51.53 -3.94 36.15
CA ASP A 16 51.04 -5.05 36.96
C ASP A 16 50.45 -6.17 36.10
N VAL A 17 49.74 -5.82 35.01
CA VAL A 17 49.26 -6.80 34.02
C VAL A 17 50.43 -7.53 33.37
N ASP A 18 51.44 -6.82 32.89
CA ASP A 18 52.62 -7.43 32.25
C ASP A 18 53.39 -8.34 33.22
N ARG A 19 53.47 -7.97 34.50
CA ARG A 19 54.03 -8.81 35.55
C ARG A 19 53.23 -10.09 35.76
N THR A 20 51.90 -10.02 35.80
CA THR A 20 51.07 -11.22 35.92
C THR A 20 51.14 -12.12 34.69
N ILE A 21 51.23 -11.54 33.48
CA ILE A 21 51.39 -12.29 32.23
C ILE A 21 52.71 -13.05 32.22
N THR A 22 53.81 -12.40 32.60
CA THR A 22 55.13 -13.04 32.66
C THR A 22 55.19 -14.13 33.75
N GLU A 23 54.55 -13.91 34.91
CA GLU A 23 54.40 -14.92 35.94
C GLU A 23 53.64 -16.15 35.43
N LEU A 24 52.50 -15.97 34.76
CA LEU A 24 51.70 -17.06 34.22
C LEU A 24 52.42 -17.82 33.09
N LYS A 25 53.05 -17.11 32.14
CA LYS A 25 53.84 -17.74 31.07
C LYS A 25 54.99 -18.58 31.61
N ARG A 26 55.71 -18.07 32.62
CA ARG A 26 56.78 -18.84 33.27
C ARG A 26 56.22 -20.13 33.88
N ARG A 27 55.09 -20.05 34.58
CA ARG A 27 54.45 -21.24 35.16
C ARG A 27 53.94 -22.22 34.12
N GLU A 28 53.39 -21.74 33.01
CA GLU A 28 52.99 -22.56 31.88
C GLU A 28 54.19 -23.35 31.34
N THR A 29 55.32 -22.68 31.10
CA THR A 29 56.54 -23.36 30.64
C THR A 29 57.09 -24.36 31.66
N GLU A 30 57.07 -24.04 32.96
CA GLU A 30 57.49 -24.97 34.03
C GLU A 30 56.64 -26.25 34.05
N LEU A 31 55.31 -26.10 33.89
CA LEU A 31 54.38 -27.22 33.85
C LEU A 31 54.51 -28.02 32.56
N GLU A 32 54.70 -27.36 31.41
CA GLU A 32 54.96 -28.03 30.13
C GLU A 32 56.26 -28.84 30.17
N ASP A 33 57.34 -28.28 30.71
CA ASP A 33 58.62 -28.98 30.89
C ASP A 33 58.47 -30.18 31.83
N ALA A 34 57.72 -30.03 32.92
CA ALA A 34 57.41 -31.14 33.83
C ALA A 34 56.61 -32.25 33.12
N LEU A 35 55.61 -31.87 32.31
CA LEU A 35 54.84 -32.82 31.51
C LEU A 35 55.72 -33.52 30.45
N GLN A 36 56.64 -32.81 29.81
CA GLN A 36 57.57 -33.40 28.85
C GLN A 36 58.52 -34.40 29.53
N LYS A 37 59.05 -34.08 30.71
CA LYS A 37 59.87 -35.01 31.52
C LYS A 37 59.09 -36.26 31.92
N LEU A 38 57.84 -36.10 32.35
CA LEU A 38 56.96 -37.23 32.69
C LEU A 38 56.63 -38.09 31.48
N ARG A 39 56.38 -37.48 30.31
CA ARG A 39 56.14 -38.20 29.06
C ARG A 39 57.38 -38.99 28.62
N ALA A 40 58.57 -38.38 28.70
CA ALA A 40 59.84 -39.04 28.39
C ALA A 40 60.13 -40.22 29.34
N ALA A 41 59.84 -40.06 30.64
CA ALA A 41 59.98 -41.15 31.61
C ALA A 41 58.95 -42.28 31.41
N ALA A 42 57.72 -41.93 31.02
CA ALA A 42 56.64 -42.89 30.78
C ALA A 42 56.84 -43.71 29.49
N SER A 43 57.52 -43.18 28.47
CA SER A 43 57.86 -43.95 27.25
C SER A 43 58.81 -45.12 27.51
N THR A 44 59.58 -45.09 28.60
CA THR A 44 60.54 -46.14 28.97
C THR A 44 59.91 -47.28 29.78
N SER A 45 58.69 -47.10 30.30
CA SER A 45 58.02 -48.04 31.20
C SER A 45 56.62 -48.42 30.70
N ARG A 46 56.54 -49.12 29.56
CA ARG A 46 55.30 -49.78 29.11
C ARG A 46 55.43 -51.29 29.26
N ARG A 47 54.76 -51.85 30.28
CA ARG A 47 54.58 -53.31 30.43
C ARG A 47 53.29 -53.73 29.73
N PRO A 48 53.30 -54.76 28.86
CA PRO A 48 52.07 -55.26 28.23
C PRO A 48 51.21 -55.96 29.28
N LEU A 49 49.95 -55.53 29.43
CA LEU A 49 48.93 -56.18 30.24
C LEU A 49 47.70 -56.48 29.37
N ASP A 50 46.87 -57.41 29.84
CA ASP A 50 45.72 -57.90 29.09
C ASP A 50 44.55 -56.90 29.06
N SER A 51 43.89 -56.75 27.92
CA SER A 51 43.03 -55.61 27.55
C SER A 51 41.89 -55.29 28.55
N LYS A 52 41.25 -56.29 29.14
CA LYS A 52 40.15 -56.11 30.12
C LYS A 52 40.65 -55.72 31.51
N SER A 53 41.85 -56.16 31.88
CA SER A 53 42.49 -55.80 33.15
C SER A 53 43.08 -54.39 33.11
N GLN A 54 43.54 -53.95 31.93
CA GLN A 54 44.06 -52.60 31.71
C GLN A 54 43.01 -51.52 31.98
N VAL A 55 41.77 -51.68 31.50
CA VAL A 55 40.72 -50.65 31.65
C VAL A 55 40.34 -50.41 33.12
N LYS A 56 40.28 -51.47 33.93
CA LYS A 56 39.97 -51.34 35.36
C LYS A 56 41.11 -50.67 36.12
N VAL A 57 42.34 -51.09 35.83
CA VAL A 57 43.55 -50.52 36.45
C VAL A 57 43.74 -49.05 36.06
N THR A 58 43.46 -48.66 34.81
CA THR A 58 43.55 -47.25 34.38
C THR A 58 42.47 -46.38 35.02
N MET A 59 41.24 -46.87 35.16
CA MET A 59 40.16 -46.18 35.89
C MET A 59 40.50 -45.99 37.38
N GLU A 60 41.07 -46.99 38.04
CA GLU A 60 41.50 -46.89 39.44
C GLU A 60 42.66 -45.89 39.61
N ILE A 61 43.64 -45.90 38.71
CA ILE A 61 44.73 -44.92 38.73
C ILE A 61 44.19 -43.51 38.47
N MET A 62 43.31 -43.34 37.49
CA MET A 62 42.73 -42.04 37.13
C MET A 62 41.85 -41.49 38.26
N SER A 63 41.02 -42.32 38.89
CA SER A 63 40.19 -41.91 40.04
C SER A 63 41.03 -41.52 41.25
N LYS A 64 42.11 -42.26 41.55
CA LYS A 64 43.07 -41.87 42.61
C LYS A 64 43.79 -40.56 42.28
N ALA A 65 44.18 -40.37 41.02
CA ALA A 65 44.79 -39.13 40.56
C ALA A 65 43.84 -37.93 40.68
N TYR A 66 42.58 -38.06 40.27
CA TYR A 66 41.58 -37.00 40.41
C TYR A 66 41.29 -36.65 41.89
N ARG A 67 41.21 -37.66 42.78
CA ARG A 67 41.08 -37.39 44.22
C ARG A 67 42.29 -36.64 44.76
N HIS A 68 43.50 -37.07 44.39
CA HIS A 68 44.73 -36.39 44.80
C HIS A 68 44.81 -34.96 44.25
N VAL A 69 44.32 -34.69 43.04
CA VAL A 69 44.24 -33.32 42.50
C VAL A 69 43.22 -32.48 43.25
N ALA A 70 42.07 -33.06 43.61
CA ALA A 70 41.05 -32.36 44.41
C ALA A 70 41.54 -32.02 45.82
N ASP A 71 42.37 -32.88 46.43
CA ASP A 71 42.97 -32.66 47.74
C ASP A 71 44.20 -31.73 47.70
N SER A 72 44.77 -31.51 46.51
CA SER A 72 45.92 -30.62 46.33
C SER A 72 45.49 -29.14 46.37
N GLN A 73 46.32 -28.29 46.96
CA GLN A 73 46.02 -26.86 47.02
C GLN A 73 46.00 -26.26 45.61
N PRO A 74 44.92 -25.54 45.22
CA PRO A 74 44.86 -24.88 43.93
C PRO A 74 45.89 -23.76 43.87
N PHE A 75 46.37 -23.48 42.66
CA PHE A 75 47.22 -22.33 42.43
C PHE A 75 46.48 -21.04 42.76
N LEU A 76 47.00 -20.30 43.73
CA LEU A 76 46.53 -18.96 44.06
C LEU A 76 47.53 -17.94 43.51
N PRO A 77 47.07 -16.90 42.81
CA PRO A 77 47.95 -15.86 42.30
C PRO A 77 48.59 -15.07 43.45
N SER A 78 49.74 -14.44 43.18
CA SER A 78 50.46 -13.62 44.15
C SER A 78 49.60 -12.46 44.70
N PRO A 79 49.79 -12.00 45.96
CA PRO A 79 48.93 -11.01 46.63
C PRO A 79 48.96 -9.58 46.05
N GLY A 80 49.60 -9.35 44.90
CA GLY A 80 49.51 -8.11 44.10
C GLY A 80 49.00 -8.35 42.68
N SER A 81 48.49 -9.55 42.39
CA SER A 81 48.02 -9.93 41.06
C SER A 81 46.68 -9.28 40.72
N VAL A 82 46.60 -8.69 39.54
CA VAL A 82 45.36 -8.14 38.96
C VAL A 82 44.46 -9.22 38.33
N LEU A 83 44.87 -10.50 38.36
CA LEU A 83 44.13 -11.58 37.72
C LEU A 83 42.71 -11.79 38.29
N PRO A 84 42.49 -11.80 39.62
CA PRO A 84 41.14 -11.97 40.16
C PRO A 84 40.19 -10.83 39.77
N SER A 85 40.69 -9.58 39.75
CA SER A 85 39.88 -8.42 39.39
C SER A 85 39.56 -8.40 37.89
N LEU A 86 40.51 -8.75 37.02
CA LEU A 86 40.28 -8.88 35.58
C LEU A 86 39.30 -10.02 35.25
N LEU A 87 39.41 -11.15 35.96
CA LEU A 87 38.49 -12.27 35.77
C LEU A 87 37.08 -11.91 36.23
N ALA A 88 36.94 -11.24 37.38
CA ALA A 88 35.67 -10.72 37.86
C ALA A 88 35.06 -9.73 36.85
N LEU A 89 35.86 -8.79 36.33
CA LEU A 89 35.43 -7.82 35.32
C LEU A 89 34.98 -8.50 34.02
N ARG A 90 35.78 -9.46 33.51
CA ARG A 90 35.43 -10.23 32.31
C ARG A 90 34.13 -11.01 32.51
N ARG A 91 33.98 -11.68 33.66
CA ARG A 91 32.75 -12.43 34.00
C ARG A 91 31.55 -11.49 34.08
N ALA A 92 31.69 -10.36 34.78
CA ALA A 92 30.63 -9.35 34.86
C ALA A 92 30.25 -8.83 33.46
N HIS A 93 31.23 -8.52 32.61
CA HIS A 93 30.97 -8.09 31.24
C HIS A 93 30.26 -9.18 30.42
N GLN A 94 30.68 -10.44 30.52
CA GLN A 94 30.02 -11.56 29.85
C GLN A 94 28.59 -11.76 30.34
N THR A 95 28.33 -11.62 31.65
CA THR A 95 26.97 -11.73 32.19
C THR A 95 26.09 -10.57 31.75
N VAL A 96 26.63 -9.35 31.69
CA VAL A 96 25.88 -8.18 31.19
C VAL A 96 25.57 -8.34 29.71
N ALA A 97 26.55 -8.72 28.89
CA ALA A 97 26.33 -8.98 27.47
C ALA A 97 25.28 -10.07 27.24
N GLY A 98 25.41 -11.22 27.92
CA GLY A 98 24.44 -12.32 27.81
C GLY A 98 23.05 -11.95 28.33
N SER A 99 22.96 -11.13 29.38
CA SER A 99 21.66 -10.63 29.87
C SER A 99 21.01 -9.68 28.87
N ASN A 100 21.77 -8.81 28.21
CA ASN A 100 21.24 -7.90 27.20
C ASN A 100 20.72 -8.67 25.98
N GLU A 101 21.50 -9.63 25.47
CA GLU A 101 21.06 -10.50 24.36
C GLU A 101 19.79 -11.28 24.72
N TYR A 102 19.69 -11.78 25.96
CA TYR A 102 18.48 -12.43 26.45
C TYR A 102 17.30 -11.45 26.53
N MET A 103 17.50 -10.23 27.04
CA MET A 103 16.45 -9.21 27.09
C MET A 103 15.96 -8.84 25.70
N ASP A 104 16.85 -8.69 24.72
CA ASP A 104 16.47 -8.40 23.33
C ASP A 104 15.62 -9.54 22.73
N SER A 105 16.02 -10.79 22.98
CA SER A 105 15.24 -11.95 22.52
C SER A 105 13.85 -12.03 23.17
N GLN A 106 13.75 -11.68 24.46
CA GLN A 106 12.48 -11.66 25.19
C GLN A 106 11.59 -10.48 24.77
N ALA A 107 12.17 -9.32 24.48
CA ALA A 107 11.44 -8.15 24.00
C ALA A 107 10.68 -8.47 22.70
N ALA A 108 11.34 -9.15 21.75
CA ALA A 108 10.69 -9.58 20.52
C ALA A 108 9.52 -10.55 20.76
N SER A 109 9.69 -11.51 21.70
CA SER A 109 8.63 -12.44 22.07
C SER A 109 7.45 -11.74 22.74
N LEU A 110 7.73 -10.80 23.65
CA LEU A 110 6.70 -10.00 24.33
C LEU A 110 5.92 -9.14 23.34
N GLU A 111 6.59 -8.49 22.38
CA GLU A 111 5.90 -7.74 21.33
C GLU A 111 4.98 -8.65 20.50
N GLN A 112 5.46 -9.84 20.13
CA GLN A 112 4.64 -10.80 19.37
C GLN A 112 3.40 -11.23 20.16
N ILE A 113 3.56 -11.51 21.46
CA ILE A 113 2.45 -11.88 22.34
C ILE A 113 1.47 -10.71 22.48
N GLN A 114 1.95 -9.48 22.68
CA GLN A 114 1.09 -8.30 22.76
C GLN A 114 0.30 -8.06 21.48
N ARG A 115 0.92 -8.24 20.31
CA ARG A 115 0.23 -8.15 19.01
C ARG A 115 -0.86 -9.21 18.88
N ARG A 116 -0.57 -10.45 19.29
CA ARG A 116 -1.57 -11.53 19.32
C ARG A 116 -2.73 -11.22 20.25
N VAL A 117 -2.47 -10.74 21.47
CA VAL A 117 -3.51 -10.36 22.42
C VAL A 117 -4.42 -9.27 21.83
N LYS A 118 -3.84 -8.22 21.24
CA LYS A 118 -4.63 -7.16 20.60
C LYS A 118 -5.49 -7.67 19.44
N ALA A 119 -4.97 -8.59 18.64
CA ALA A 119 -5.72 -9.22 17.55
C ALA A 119 -6.89 -10.07 18.09
N GLU A 120 -6.65 -10.88 19.12
CA GLU A 120 -7.71 -11.69 19.74
C GLU A 120 -8.76 -10.83 20.44
N GLU A 121 -8.38 -9.72 21.06
CA GLU A 121 -9.36 -8.77 21.61
C GLU A 121 -10.21 -8.11 20.51
N ALA A 122 -9.63 -7.81 19.34
CA ALA A 122 -10.40 -7.29 18.21
C ALA A 122 -11.37 -8.36 17.68
N ASN A 123 -10.89 -9.59 17.49
CA ASN A 123 -11.73 -10.72 17.09
C ASN A 123 -12.90 -10.95 18.06
N LEU A 124 -12.65 -10.84 19.37
CA LEU A 124 -13.69 -11.00 20.38
C LEU A 124 -14.75 -9.88 20.28
N ARG A 125 -14.34 -8.63 20.06
CA ARG A 125 -15.28 -7.51 19.86
C ARG A 125 -16.14 -7.73 18.62
N ASP A 126 -15.55 -8.19 17.53
CA ASP A 126 -16.27 -8.50 16.29
C ASP A 126 -17.26 -9.64 16.49
N GLN A 127 -16.86 -10.71 17.20
CA GLN A 127 -17.76 -11.82 17.54
C GLN A 127 -18.94 -11.37 18.41
N LEU A 128 -18.72 -10.50 19.38
CA LEU A 128 -19.80 -9.94 20.20
C LEU A 128 -20.75 -9.05 19.38
N ALA A 129 -20.21 -8.23 18.47
CA ALA A 129 -21.03 -7.43 17.56
C ALA A 129 -21.85 -8.32 16.61
N LEU A 130 -21.25 -9.40 16.08
CA LEU A 130 -21.96 -10.39 15.28
C LEU A 130 -23.05 -11.11 16.08
N GLN A 131 -22.76 -11.47 17.33
CA GLN A 131 -23.75 -12.08 18.20
C GLN A 131 -24.95 -11.14 18.42
N ASP A 132 -24.71 -9.88 18.77
CA ASP A 132 -25.78 -8.88 18.96
C ASP A 132 -26.58 -8.66 17.67
N ALA A 133 -25.93 -8.57 16.51
CA ALA A 133 -26.59 -8.45 15.21
C ALA A 133 -27.45 -9.69 14.89
N LEU A 134 -26.97 -10.89 15.19
CA LEU A 134 -27.70 -12.13 14.98
C LEU A 134 -28.89 -12.25 15.94
N GLU A 135 -28.72 -11.88 17.21
CA GLU A 135 -29.81 -11.86 18.19
C GLU A 135 -30.91 -10.89 17.77
N LYS A 136 -30.55 -9.67 17.32
CA LYS A 136 -31.49 -8.69 16.76
C LYS A 136 -32.22 -9.23 15.53
N ARG A 137 -31.52 -9.90 14.62
CA ARG A 137 -32.13 -10.51 13.43
C ARG A 137 -33.07 -11.66 13.80
N VAL A 138 -32.72 -12.48 14.79
CA VAL A 138 -33.60 -13.56 15.27
C VAL A 138 -34.85 -12.98 15.91
N GLN A 139 -34.73 -11.91 16.69
CA GLN A 139 -35.87 -11.19 17.24
C GLN A 139 -36.75 -10.61 16.13
N SER A 140 -36.18 -9.86 15.17
CA SER A 140 -36.95 -9.27 14.07
C SER A 140 -37.65 -10.32 13.20
N LEU A 141 -37.03 -11.49 13.00
CA LEU A 141 -37.66 -12.61 12.29
C LEU A 141 -38.79 -13.25 13.10
N ARG A 142 -38.67 -13.36 14.43
CA ARG A 142 -39.74 -13.86 15.29
C ARG A 142 -40.92 -12.89 15.29
N ASP A 143 -40.65 -11.60 15.49
CA ASP A 143 -41.66 -10.55 15.45
C ASP A 143 -42.35 -10.52 14.08
N GLY A 144 -41.57 -10.59 12.99
CA GLY A 144 -42.09 -10.68 11.62
C GLY A 144 -42.89 -11.95 11.34
N MET A 145 -42.58 -13.09 11.98
CA MET A 145 -43.42 -14.29 11.85
C MET A 145 -44.71 -14.19 12.65
N GLU A 146 -44.69 -13.56 13.82
CA GLU A 146 -45.88 -13.31 14.64
C GLU A 146 -46.83 -12.35 13.90
N THR A 147 -46.32 -11.23 13.38
CA THR A 147 -47.14 -10.29 12.58
C THR A 147 -47.70 -10.96 11.32
N ARG A 148 -46.90 -11.77 10.61
CA ARG A 148 -47.37 -12.50 9.42
C ARG A 148 -48.39 -13.60 9.72
N ARG A 149 -48.40 -14.16 10.94
CA ARG A 149 -49.44 -15.12 11.37
C ARG A 149 -50.77 -14.43 11.65
N GLU A 150 -50.73 -13.17 12.07
CA GLU A 150 -51.91 -12.35 12.37
C GLU A 150 -52.50 -11.70 11.10
N MET A 151 -51.70 -11.52 10.04
CA MET A 151 -52.13 -10.93 8.78
C MET A 151 -52.86 -11.92 7.85
N THR A 152 -53.85 -11.42 7.10
CA THR A 152 -54.53 -12.18 6.04
C THR A 152 -53.70 -12.23 4.75
N GLN A 153 -53.97 -13.20 3.87
CA GLN A 153 -53.24 -13.35 2.59
C GLN A 153 -53.30 -12.09 1.71
N GLU A 154 -54.39 -11.33 1.77
CA GLU A 154 -54.55 -10.06 1.03
C GLU A 154 -53.58 -8.98 1.56
N GLN A 155 -53.44 -8.89 2.89
CA GLN A 155 -52.50 -7.94 3.53
C GLN A 155 -51.03 -8.29 3.22
N LEU A 156 -50.69 -9.58 3.10
CA LEU A 156 -49.35 -10.02 2.70
C LEU A 156 -48.99 -9.64 1.25
N VAL A 157 -49.97 -9.66 0.34
CA VAL A 157 -49.76 -9.23 -1.05
C VAL A 157 -49.61 -7.71 -1.12
N GLU A 158 -50.39 -6.96 -0.34
CA GLU A 158 -50.25 -5.50 -0.25
C GLU A 158 -48.91 -5.08 0.36
N GLU A 159 -48.43 -5.76 1.40
CA GLU A 159 -47.13 -5.50 2.02
C GLU A 159 -45.99 -5.75 1.02
N ARG A 160 -45.99 -6.88 0.32
CA ARG A 160 -44.98 -7.16 -0.73
C ARG A 160 -45.06 -6.16 -1.88
N ALA A 161 -46.25 -5.76 -2.27
CA ALA A 161 -46.41 -4.73 -3.29
C ALA A 161 -45.89 -3.37 -2.80
N ALA A 162 -46.04 -3.05 -1.51
CA ALA A 162 -45.48 -1.85 -0.90
C ALA A 162 -43.95 -1.92 -0.82
N GLU A 163 -43.37 -3.06 -0.44
CA GLU A 163 -41.91 -3.30 -0.44
C GLU A 163 -41.32 -3.10 -1.84
N LEU A 164 -41.93 -3.71 -2.87
CA LEU A 164 -41.48 -3.54 -4.25
C LEU A 164 -41.61 -2.09 -4.73
N LYS A 165 -42.66 -1.38 -4.30
CA LYS A 165 -42.80 0.05 -4.59
C LYS A 165 -41.71 0.88 -3.92
N GLN A 166 -41.39 0.61 -2.65
CA GLN A 166 -40.32 1.31 -1.94
C GLN A 166 -38.96 1.05 -2.58
N GLN A 167 -38.67 -0.21 -2.93
CA GLN A 167 -37.44 -0.54 -3.66
C GLN A 167 -37.36 0.20 -4.99
N LYS A 168 -38.46 0.22 -5.76
CA LYS A 168 -38.52 1.00 -7.00
C LYS A 168 -38.25 2.49 -6.76
N GLU A 169 -38.89 3.09 -5.75
CA GLU A 169 -38.66 4.50 -5.41
C GLU A 169 -37.22 4.77 -4.99
N ASP A 170 -36.57 3.84 -4.30
CA ASP A 170 -35.17 3.99 -3.90
C ASP A 170 -34.21 3.84 -5.08
N TRP A 171 -34.49 2.92 -6.01
CA TRP A 171 -33.77 2.83 -7.28
C TRP A 171 -33.96 4.09 -8.12
N ASP A 172 -35.18 4.59 -8.25
CA ASP A 172 -35.48 5.84 -8.97
C ASP A 172 -34.73 7.03 -8.35
N LYS A 173 -34.66 7.12 -7.00
CA LYS A 173 -33.86 8.13 -6.29
C LYS A 173 -32.38 8.00 -6.61
N GLN A 174 -31.82 6.79 -6.49
CA GLN A 174 -30.40 6.54 -6.76
C GLN A 174 -30.04 6.86 -8.22
N THR A 175 -30.85 6.43 -9.18
CA THR A 175 -30.67 6.76 -10.60
C THR A 175 -30.76 8.27 -10.83
N SER A 176 -31.71 8.96 -10.20
CA SER A 176 -31.82 10.43 -10.33
C SER A 176 -30.62 11.18 -9.74
N SER A 177 -30.03 10.66 -8.66
CA SER A 177 -28.82 11.22 -8.05
C SER A 177 -27.62 10.99 -8.98
N LEU A 178 -27.45 9.76 -9.46
CA LEU A 178 -26.37 9.40 -10.37
C LEU A 178 -26.41 10.22 -11.67
N LEU A 179 -27.60 10.43 -12.25
CA LEU A 179 -27.75 11.25 -13.45
C LEU A 179 -27.39 12.73 -13.20
N LYS A 180 -27.68 13.26 -12.01
CA LYS A 180 -27.26 14.62 -11.63
C LYS A 180 -25.75 14.71 -11.45
N ASP A 181 -25.14 13.73 -10.80
CA ASP A 181 -23.69 13.70 -10.61
C ASP A 181 -22.96 13.53 -11.95
N LEU A 182 -23.52 12.73 -12.86
CA LEU A 182 -23.03 12.59 -14.22
C LEU A 182 -23.14 13.91 -15.01
N ASP A 183 -24.29 14.59 -14.98
CA ASP A 183 -24.47 15.90 -15.62
C ASP A 183 -23.50 16.95 -15.04
N TRP A 184 -23.29 16.93 -13.72
CA TRP A 184 -22.32 17.79 -13.07
C TRP A 184 -20.90 17.51 -13.56
N PHE A 185 -20.49 16.23 -13.61
CA PHE A 185 -19.18 15.83 -14.12
C PHE A 185 -18.99 16.21 -15.59
N ILE A 186 -20.01 16.02 -16.43
CA ILE A 186 -19.99 16.38 -17.84
C ILE A 186 -19.81 17.89 -18.02
N ARG A 187 -20.45 18.72 -17.21
CA ARG A 187 -20.37 20.19 -17.31
C ARG A 187 -19.05 20.75 -16.81
N HIS A 188 -18.53 20.24 -15.69
CA HIS A 188 -17.39 20.85 -15.01
C HIS A 188 -16.04 20.27 -15.42
N HIS A 189 -16.00 18.98 -15.79
CA HIS A 189 -14.75 18.31 -16.14
C HIS A 189 -14.71 17.90 -17.61
N LEU A 190 -15.73 17.16 -18.07
CA LEU A 190 -15.65 16.54 -19.39
C LEU A 190 -15.85 17.54 -20.54
N GLY A 191 -16.74 18.52 -20.38
CA GLY A 191 -17.07 19.53 -21.39
C GLY A 191 -15.87 20.33 -21.87
N PRO A 192 -15.11 20.98 -20.95
CA PRO A 192 -13.89 21.69 -21.31
C PRO A 192 -12.86 20.79 -22.00
N MET A 193 -12.72 19.53 -21.55
CA MET A 193 -11.79 18.58 -22.18
C MET A 193 -12.23 18.18 -23.59
N LEU A 194 -13.52 17.92 -23.80
CA LEU A 194 -14.08 17.58 -25.11
C LEU A 194 -13.97 18.75 -26.08
N ALA A 195 -14.24 19.98 -25.62
CA ALA A 195 -14.06 21.18 -26.42
C ALA A 195 -12.59 21.37 -26.83
N ALA A 196 -11.65 21.11 -25.93
CA ALA A 196 -10.23 21.13 -26.27
C ALA A 196 -9.89 20.12 -27.38
N GLU A 197 -10.41 18.89 -27.31
CA GLU A 197 -10.18 17.86 -28.33
C GLU A 197 -10.77 18.27 -29.70
N GLU A 198 -11.98 18.82 -29.74
CA GLU A 198 -12.62 19.33 -30.97
C GLU A 198 -11.82 20.48 -31.61
N LEU A 199 -11.20 21.33 -30.80
CA LEU A 199 -10.31 22.40 -31.24
C LEU A 199 -8.90 21.90 -31.65
N GLY A 200 -8.67 20.58 -31.67
CA GLY A 200 -7.38 19.97 -32.03
C GLY A 200 -6.36 19.98 -30.89
N GLY A 201 -6.83 20.09 -29.65
CA GLY A 201 -6.07 19.99 -28.42
C GLY A 201 -5.76 18.56 -27.99
N PRO A 202 -5.26 18.40 -26.75
CA PRO A 202 -4.92 17.09 -26.20
C PRO A 202 -6.15 16.21 -26.08
N VAL A 203 -5.95 14.90 -26.18
CA VAL A 203 -7.03 13.93 -26.11
C VAL A 203 -7.61 13.90 -24.69
N VAL A 204 -8.93 13.77 -24.55
CA VAL A 204 -9.59 13.76 -23.23
C VAL A 204 -8.96 12.70 -22.31
N GLY A 205 -8.44 13.12 -21.14
CA GLY A 205 -7.76 12.26 -20.17
C GLY A 205 -6.22 12.25 -20.22
N GLU A 206 -5.58 12.92 -21.19
CA GLU A 206 -4.12 13.10 -21.20
C GLU A 206 -3.64 14.26 -20.29
N LEU A 207 -4.46 15.30 -20.13
CA LEU A 207 -4.25 16.37 -19.16
C LEU A 207 -5.30 16.28 -18.05
N MET A 208 -4.88 16.49 -16.80
CA MET A 208 -5.75 16.36 -15.63
C MET A 208 -6.79 17.48 -15.53
N GLU A 209 -6.46 18.70 -15.94
CA GLU A 209 -7.34 19.87 -15.87
C GLU A 209 -7.03 20.80 -17.05
N ILE A 210 -8.06 21.28 -17.75
CA ILE A 210 -7.94 22.29 -18.83
C ILE A 210 -8.76 23.50 -18.38
N GLU A 211 -8.09 24.64 -18.21
CA GLU A 211 -8.76 25.88 -17.81
C GLU A 211 -9.35 26.58 -19.05
N ALA A 212 -10.36 27.43 -18.84
CA ALA A 212 -10.99 28.18 -19.95
C ALA A 212 -9.97 29.07 -20.70
N ASP A 213 -8.94 29.55 -20.00
CA ASP A 213 -7.87 30.36 -20.58
C ASP A 213 -7.00 29.53 -21.56
N ASP A 214 -6.89 28.21 -21.39
CA ASP A 214 -6.12 27.30 -22.26
C ASP A 214 -6.85 27.02 -23.59
N LEU A 215 -8.19 26.99 -23.56
CA LEU A 215 -9.04 26.88 -24.77
C LEU A 215 -8.83 28.10 -25.69
N SER A 216 -8.75 29.29 -25.09
CA SER A 216 -8.57 30.57 -25.81
C SER A 216 -7.21 30.71 -26.52
N ALA A 217 -6.15 30.13 -25.95
CA ALA A 217 -4.81 30.19 -26.50
C ALA A 217 -4.67 29.36 -27.79
N GLY A 218 -5.57 28.40 -27.98
CA GLY A 218 -5.62 27.48 -29.11
C GLY A 218 -4.47 26.48 -29.08
N PHE A 219 -4.74 25.28 -29.56
CA PHE A 219 -3.74 24.21 -29.56
C PHE A 219 -2.98 24.15 -30.88
N SER A 220 -1.75 23.65 -30.84
CA SER A 220 -1.01 23.24 -32.03
C SER A 220 -1.54 21.91 -32.53
N THR A 221 -1.36 21.59 -33.82
CA THR A 221 -1.72 20.29 -34.43
C THR A 221 -1.03 19.07 -33.78
N LYS A 222 -0.18 19.28 -32.78
CA LYS A 222 0.46 18.26 -31.93
C LYS A 222 -0.06 18.26 -30.49
N GLY A 223 -1.23 18.85 -30.19
CA GLY A 223 -1.88 18.84 -28.88
C GLY A 223 -1.21 19.71 -27.79
N LYS A 224 -0.17 20.47 -28.13
CA LYS A 224 0.53 21.35 -27.17
C LYS A 224 -0.15 22.72 -27.12
N LEU A 225 -0.34 23.26 -25.92
CA LEU A 225 -0.78 24.64 -25.73
C LEU A 225 0.14 25.59 -26.50
N LYS A 226 -0.44 26.42 -27.38
CA LYS A 226 0.33 27.52 -27.96
C LYS A 226 0.55 28.54 -26.85
N LYS A 227 1.82 28.78 -26.49
CA LYS A 227 2.16 29.94 -25.68
C LYS A 227 1.59 31.17 -26.38
N ALA A 228 0.71 31.91 -25.72
CA ALA A 228 0.24 33.20 -26.19
C ALA A 228 1.47 34.07 -26.46
N LYS A 229 1.87 34.17 -27.72
CA LYS A 229 2.82 35.19 -28.14
C LYS A 229 2.06 36.50 -28.05
N ALA A 230 2.47 37.34 -27.10
CA ALA A 230 2.21 38.77 -27.18
C ALA A 230 2.58 39.22 -28.61
N SER A 231 1.63 39.87 -29.26
CA SER A 231 1.58 40.26 -30.69
C SER A 231 1.55 39.11 -31.72
N PRO A 232 0.36 38.64 -32.14
CA PRO A 232 0.18 38.23 -33.52
C PRO A 232 0.20 39.51 -34.38
N ASP A 233 1.07 39.53 -35.39
CA ASP A 233 1.15 40.55 -36.43
C ASP A 233 -0.20 40.60 -37.16
N GLU A 234 -1.05 41.55 -36.77
CA GLU A 234 -2.44 41.69 -37.22
C GLU A 234 -2.53 41.88 -38.75
N ASP A 235 -1.46 42.39 -39.36
CA ASP A 235 -1.35 42.71 -40.78
C ASP A 235 -1.42 41.48 -41.71
N GLN A 236 -0.94 40.30 -41.28
CA GLN A 236 -1.02 39.09 -42.11
C GLN A 236 -2.38 38.37 -42.02
N ARG A 237 -3.10 38.53 -40.90
CA ARG A 237 -4.44 37.95 -40.73
C ARG A 237 -5.50 38.82 -41.39
N GLN A 238 -5.41 40.15 -41.29
CA GLN A 238 -6.39 41.05 -41.91
C GLN A 238 -6.38 40.95 -43.44
N ARG A 239 -5.21 40.84 -44.08
CA ARG A 239 -5.13 40.67 -45.54
C ARG A 239 -5.77 39.38 -46.06
N ARG A 240 -5.81 38.31 -45.26
CA ARG A 240 -6.43 37.03 -45.65
C ARG A 240 -7.92 36.97 -45.34
N ILE A 241 -8.40 37.74 -44.37
CA ILE A 241 -9.82 37.77 -44.00
C ILE A 241 -10.58 38.75 -44.90
N ASP A 242 -9.95 39.86 -45.31
CA ASP A 242 -10.53 40.83 -46.26
C ASP A 242 -10.70 40.28 -47.68
N GLU A 243 -9.91 39.27 -48.09
CA GLU A 243 -10.11 38.57 -49.38
C GLU A 243 -11.24 37.53 -49.34
N ILE A 244 -11.69 37.09 -48.15
CA ILE A 244 -12.71 36.04 -48.01
C ILE A 244 -14.09 36.61 -47.65
N TRP A 245 -14.17 37.76 -46.97
CA TRP A 245 -15.44 38.31 -46.46
C TRP A 245 -15.66 39.79 -46.77
N GLY A 246 -15.84 40.10 -48.06
CA GLY A 246 -16.29 41.42 -48.48
C GLY A 246 -17.61 41.85 -47.79
N GLY A 247 -17.52 42.88 -46.95
CA GLY A 247 -18.53 43.92 -46.76
C GLY A 247 -19.60 43.74 -45.67
N ALA A 248 -19.37 44.30 -44.47
CA ALA A 248 -20.27 45.26 -43.81
C ALA A 248 -19.71 45.72 -42.44
N GLN A 249 -19.55 47.05 -42.34
CA GLN A 249 -19.46 47.92 -41.15
C GLN A 249 -20.46 47.47 -40.04
N GLU A 250 -20.19 47.48 -38.73
CA GLU A 250 -19.69 48.54 -37.85
C GLU A 250 -19.07 48.02 -36.54
N GLN A 251 -18.29 48.90 -35.92
CA GLN A 251 -17.38 48.71 -34.79
C GLN A 251 -18.06 48.69 -33.41
N GLN A 252 -17.25 48.27 -32.42
CA GLN A 252 -17.36 48.47 -30.95
C GLN A 252 -18.05 47.36 -30.15
N ASP A 253 -17.27 46.38 -29.69
CA ASP A 253 -16.98 46.14 -28.25
C ASP A 253 -16.06 44.90 -28.12
N GLN A 254 -14.75 45.10 -28.13
CA GLN A 254 -13.75 44.03 -28.04
C GLN A 254 -13.06 44.06 -26.69
N GLY A 255 -13.71 43.46 -25.70
CA GLY A 255 -13.12 43.20 -24.38
C GLY A 255 -13.84 42.09 -23.61
N SER A 256 -15.12 41.82 -23.92
CA SER A 256 -15.97 40.88 -23.16
C SER A 256 -16.56 39.71 -23.98
N LYS A 257 -16.19 39.53 -25.26
CA LYS A 257 -16.76 38.44 -26.09
C LYS A 257 -16.03 37.10 -25.98
N ARG A 258 -14.71 37.11 -25.73
CA ARG A 258 -13.89 35.87 -25.71
C ARG A 258 -14.31 34.90 -24.60
N LYS A 259 -14.51 35.40 -23.36
CA LYS A 259 -15.03 34.58 -22.25
C LYS A 259 -16.45 34.04 -22.46
N HIS A 260 -17.25 34.67 -23.31
CA HIS A 260 -18.60 34.19 -23.63
C HIS A 260 -18.50 33.05 -24.65
N GLU A 261 -17.75 33.24 -25.74
CA GLU A 261 -17.53 32.22 -26.78
C GLU A 261 -16.84 30.96 -26.21
N GLU A 262 -15.89 31.09 -25.28
CA GLU A 262 -15.19 29.97 -24.63
C GLU A 262 -16.09 29.13 -23.72
N ARG A 263 -17.01 29.78 -22.99
CA ARG A 263 -18.05 29.08 -22.22
C ARG A 263 -19.07 28.44 -23.15
N ASP A 264 -19.33 29.04 -24.30
CA ASP A 264 -20.28 28.53 -25.28
C ASP A 264 -19.76 27.24 -25.93
N GLU A 265 -18.46 27.12 -26.25
CA GLU A 265 -17.89 25.89 -26.82
C GLU A 265 -17.84 24.73 -25.82
N ALA A 266 -17.37 24.98 -24.59
CA ALA A 266 -17.39 23.97 -23.53
C ALA A 266 -18.84 23.54 -23.18
N SER A 267 -19.77 24.50 -23.13
CA SER A 267 -21.18 24.21 -22.90
C SER A 267 -21.82 23.46 -24.07
N ALA A 268 -21.45 23.75 -25.32
CA ALA A 268 -21.93 23.03 -26.49
C ALA A 268 -21.44 21.58 -26.50
N ALA A 269 -20.16 21.35 -26.17
CA ALA A 269 -19.60 20.01 -26.05
C ALA A 269 -20.25 19.21 -24.91
N SER A 270 -20.50 19.83 -23.75
CA SER A 270 -21.26 19.21 -22.66
C SER A 270 -22.70 18.87 -23.07
N ALA A 271 -23.37 19.76 -23.80
CA ALA A 271 -24.74 19.54 -24.27
C ALA A 271 -24.80 18.39 -25.28
N GLU A 272 -23.85 18.33 -26.22
CA GLU A 272 -23.74 17.23 -27.20
C GLU A 272 -23.48 15.88 -26.51
N MET A 273 -22.55 15.84 -25.54
CA MET A 273 -22.28 14.63 -24.77
C MET A 273 -23.51 14.15 -24.00
N ARG A 274 -24.23 15.08 -23.36
CA ARG A 274 -25.46 14.76 -22.62
C ARG A 274 -26.55 14.22 -23.54
N ASP A 275 -26.85 14.92 -24.63
CA ASP A 275 -27.87 14.51 -25.60
C ASP A 275 -27.54 13.13 -26.20
N LEU A 276 -26.27 12.89 -26.54
CA LEU A 276 -25.82 11.58 -27.02
C LEU A 276 -26.01 10.48 -25.97
N THR A 277 -25.64 10.72 -24.70
CA THR A 277 -25.84 9.73 -23.63
C THR A 277 -27.32 9.45 -23.36
N GLU A 278 -28.17 10.47 -23.42
CA GLU A 278 -29.61 10.33 -23.24
C GLU A 278 -30.23 9.52 -24.40
N GLN A 279 -29.86 9.82 -25.64
CA GLN A 279 -30.31 9.06 -26.80
C GLN A 279 -29.87 7.60 -26.74
N LEU A 280 -28.63 7.33 -26.31
CA LEU A 280 -28.11 5.98 -26.15
C LEU A 280 -28.84 5.18 -25.06
N LEU A 281 -29.10 5.80 -23.90
CA LEU A 281 -29.84 5.16 -22.80
C LEU A 281 -31.30 4.87 -23.19
N ASN A 282 -31.98 5.86 -23.80
CA ASN A 282 -33.36 5.69 -24.26
C ASN A 282 -33.45 4.59 -25.34
N LYS A 283 -32.51 4.55 -26.28
CA LYS A 283 -32.48 3.53 -27.34
C LYS A 283 -32.17 2.14 -26.81
N LEU A 284 -31.32 2.03 -25.79
CA LEU A 284 -31.09 0.76 -25.11
C LEU A 284 -32.37 0.27 -24.44
N GLN A 285 -33.09 1.15 -23.73
CA GLN A 285 -34.35 0.81 -23.08
C GLN A 285 -35.44 0.42 -24.09
N GLU A 286 -35.59 1.19 -25.17
CA GLU A 286 -36.54 0.88 -26.27
C GLU A 286 -36.23 -0.47 -26.94
N SER A 287 -34.96 -0.85 -27.03
CA SER A 287 -34.53 -2.08 -27.69
C SER A 287 -34.82 -3.36 -26.88
N GLY A 288 -35.16 -3.25 -25.59
CA GLY A 288 -35.54 -4.40 -24.76
C GLY A 288 -34.49 -5.52 -24.66
N GLY A 289 -33.21 -5.21 -24.93
CA GLY A 289 -32.11 -6.18 -24.93
C GLY A 289 -31.69 -6.71 -26.31
N ASP A 290 -32.33 -6.27 -27.40
CA ASP A 290 -31.92 -6.60 -28.76
C ASP A 290 -30.73 -5.76 -29.22
N SER A 291 -29.54 -6.37 -29.15
CA SER A 291 -28.25 -5.73 -29.48
C SER A 291 -28.13 -5.22 -30.92
N SER A 292 -29.05 -5.59 -31.82
CA SER A 292 -29.10 -5.16 -33.22
C SER A 292 -29.93 -3.89 -33.44
N ALA A 293 -30.87 -3.58 -32.53
CA ALA A 293 -31.75 -2.43 -32.63
C ALA A 293 -31.29 -1.23 -31.79
N ALA A 294 -30.32 -1.42 -30.89
CA ALA A 294 -29.81 -0.41 -29.96
C ALA A 294 -28.81 0.62 -30.57
N TYR A 295 -28.77 0.77 -31.90
CA TYR A 295 -27.86 1.71 -32.56
C TYR A 295 -28.48 3.09 -32.74
N VAL A 296 -27.74 4.12 -32.38
CA VAL A 296 -28.02 5.54 -32.64
C VAL A 296 -27.23 5.99 -33.86
N GLN A 297 -27.86 6.79 -34.72
CA GLN A 297 -27.23 7.39 -35.88
C GLN A 297 -26.54 8.70 -35.49
N LEU A 298 -25.22 8.77 -35.69
CA LEU A 298 -24.42 9.97 -35.47
C LEU A 298 -24.53 10.90 -36.68
N ALA A 299 -24.72 12.20 -36.44
CA ALA A 299 -24.75 13.21 -37.49
C ALA A 299 -23.34 13.53 -38.05
N ARG A 300 -22.33 13.47 -37.17
CA ARG A 300 -20.91 13.66 -37.48
C ARG A 300 -20.07 12.83 -36.50
N GLU A 301 -18.81 12.59 -36.85
CA GLU A 301 -17.84 12.11 -35.86
C GLU A 301 -17.49 13.27 -34.91
N SER A 302 -17.81 13.10 -33.63
CA SER A 302 -17.46 14.06 -32.58
C SER A 302 -16.53 13.44 -31.52
N ALA A 303 -15.83 14.29 -30.79
CA ALA A 303 -14.99 13.92 -29.66
C ALA A 303 -15.80 13.17 -28.59
N ALA A 304 -17.08 13.49 -28.42
CA ALA A 304 -17.98 12.78 -27.51
C ALA A 304 -18.15 11.30 -27.89
N SER A 305 -18.40 11.00 -29.17
CA SER A 305 -18.54 9.61 -29.63
C SER A 305 -17.21 8.85 -29.57
N ARG A 306 -16.09 9.50 -29.91
CA ARG A 306 -14.74 8.92 -29.77
C ARG A 306 -14.39 8.62 -28.31
N PHE A 307 -14.72 9.54 -27.40
CA PHE A 307 -14.50 9.37 -25.97
C PHE A 307 -15.27 8.18 -25.42
N LEU A 308 -16.57 8.07 -25.73
CA LEU A 308 -17.41 6.95 -25.28
C LEU A 308 -16.91 5.58 -25.75
N VAL A 309 -16.40 5.50 -26.98
CA VAL A 309 -15.81 4.28 -27.54
C VAL A 309 -14.49 3.94 -26.85
N ARG A 310 -13.63 4.94 -26.64
CA ARG A 310 -12.33 4.77 -25.98
C ARG A 310 -12.48 4.42 -24.50
N SER A 311 -13.50 4.96 -23.82
CA SER A 311 -13.84 4.62 -22.44
C SER A 311 -14.58 3.28 -22.32
N GLN A 312 -14.81 2.57 -23.43
CA GLN A 312 -15.49 1.27 -23.48
C GLN A 312 -16.93 1.30 -22.93
N VAL A 313 -17.57 2.46 -22.98
CA VAL A 313 -18.99 2.62 -22.58
C VAL A 313 -19.91 2.41 -23.79
N ALA A 314 -19.40 2.66 -25.00
CA ALA A 314 -20.12 2.47 -26.24
C ALA A 314 -19.27 1.74 -27.29
N GLU A 315 -19.93 1.17 -28.29
CA GLU A 315 -19.30 0.46 -29.40
C GLU A 315 -19.84 0.96 -30.74
N LEU A 316 -18.95 1.11 -31.72
CA LEU A 316 -19.33 1.42 -33.09
C LEU A 316 -19.82 0.17 -33.81
N HIS A 317 -20.69 0.37 -34.80
CA HIS A 317 -21.11 -0.73 -35.66
C HIS A 317 -19.93 -1.21 -36.54
N PRO A 318 -19.66 -2.52 -36.64
CA PRO A 318 -18.46 -3.05 -37.31
C PRO A 318 -18.32 -2.67 -38.79
N LYS A 319 -19.44 -2.34 -39.44
CA LYS A 319 -19.49 -1.97 -40.87
C LYS A 319 -19.81 -0.50 -41.12
N ASP A 320 -20.19 0.25 -40.07
CA ASP A 320 -20.72 1.61 -40.22
C ASP A 320 -20.27 2.48 -39.05
N ALA A 321 -19.26 3.33 -39.28
CA ALA A 321 -18.72 4.21 -38.25
C ALA A 321 -19.69 5.32 -37.81
N THR A 322 -20.82 5.49 -38.52
CA THR A 322 -21.85 6.47 -38.17
C THR A 322 -22.88 5.93 -37.18
N LYS A 323 -22.77 4.66 -36.76
CA LYS A 323 -23.69 4.04 -35.81
C LYS A 323 -23.00 3.68 -34.52
N LEU A 324 -23.57 4.11 -33.40
CA LEU A 324 -23.05 3.92 -32.06
C LEU A 324 -24.09 3.22 -31.18
N ARG A 325 -23.69 2.25 -30.38
CA ARG A 325 -24.56 1.60 -29.37
C ARG A 325 -23.91 1.64 -27.99
N LEU A 326 -24.72 1.61 -26.95
CA LEU A 326 -24.25 1.51 -25.57
C LEU A 326 -23.99 0.05 -25.18
N VAL A 327 -22.92 -0.21 -24.43
CA VAL A 327 -22.65 -1.53 -23.87
C VAL A 327 -23.70 -1.86 -22.82
N ASN A 328 -24.42 -2.96 -22.97
CA ASN A 328 -25.52 -3.28 -22.06
C ASN A 328 -25.00 -3.77 -20.69
N PHE A 329 -24.89 -2.85 -19.72
CA PHE A 329 -24.50 -3.15 -18.35
C PHE A 329 -25.62 -3.76 -17.49
N GLY A 330 -26.88 -3.68 -17.94
CA GLY A 330 -28.04 -4.14 -17.17
C GLY A 330 -28.49 -5.56 -17.48
N ARG A 331 -27.85 -6.25 -18.43
CA ARG A 331 -28.19 -7.62 -18.80
C ARG A 331 -27.37 -8.60 -17.96
N GLU A 332 -27.92 -9.05 -16.85
CA GLU A 332 -27.40 -10.20 -16.12
C GLU A 332 -28.01 -11.51 -16.69
N LEU A 333 -27.29 -12.63 -16.54
CA LEU A 333 -27.71 -13.92 -17.12
C LEU A 333 -28.83 -14.62 -16.33
N ASP A 334 -29.13 -14.13 -15.12
CA ASP A 334 -30.03 -14.77 -14.15
C ASP A 334 -31.31 -13.98 -13.83
N ASP A 335 -31.56 -12.83 -14.49
CA ASP A 335 -32.78 -12.01 -14.34
C ASP A 335 -33.79 -12.21 -15.49
#